data_AF-A0A858X1H5-F1
#
_entry.id   AF-A0A858X1H5-F1
#
_cell.length_a   1.000
_cell.length_b   1.000
_cell.length_c   1.000
_cell.angle_alpha   90.00
_cell.angle_beta   90.00
_cell.angle_gamma   90.00
#
_symmetry.space_group_name_H-M   'P 1'
#
loop_
_entity.id
_entity.type
_entity.pdbx_description
1 polymer ?
#
loop_
_entity_poly.entity_id
_entity_poly.type
_entity_poly.pdbx_seq_one_letter_code
_entity_poly.pdbx_strand_id
1 'polypeptide(L)'
;MSGPSILHRPHVHAHGLRPFGAPSTFEAKGSVVYGRGRHHIWDLAPTLHCSLIGTCLTTGELRQLFAKLDFADARTATDHTLHARAVAAAGKSDVAGKLLNKMLDKRHEAPIKRFARATTVEEVRALWLEALESGDIPGAYWAVFTHPATDRPLLNEVFGEVHMLSHLVGMSNRADIARLRLLERELGARDEKIARQEARLQQQALDKAAQAARIEQLEAELRRSTGRVIAAPIAPADDGEALRDRLADEQERSRTLAARCDELARTLQESEAKVATLGSVAAALAQENAALEAAAALLSPEPEEVAAPDLTGQTLLYVGGRPKLIEQLRLFTARCGGELIDHDGGIEDKAGLLPGLISQADIVYFPVDCISHRAAEQVKRVCRQLGKPFLPLRSASLASFIAAVGSGNAAPALVGDTV
;
A
#
# COMPACT_ATOMS: atom_id res chain seq x y z
N MET A 1 -5.36 13.46 -64.64
CA MET A 1 -6.08 14.39 -63.75
C MET A 1 -6.00 13.87 -62.33
N SER A 2 -5.83 14.81 -61.39
CA SER A 2 -5.97 14.67 -59.93
C SER A 2 -4.79 14.08 -59.17
N GLY A 3 -4.15 14.97 -58.40
CA GLY A 3 -2.93 14.77 -57.63
C GLY A 3 -3.10 13.99 -56.33
N PRO A 4 -2.00 13.75 -55.59
CA PRO A 4 -2.05 13.06 -54.32
C PRO A 4 -2.34 14.03 -53.15
N SER A 5 -3.22 13.59 -52.26
CA SER A 5 -3.60 14.28 -51.02
C SER A 5 -2.43 14.39 -50.05
N ILE A 6 -2.23 15.61 -49.55
CA ILE A 6 -1.28 15.99 -48.51
C ILE A 6 -1.83 15.52 -47.15
N LEU A 7 -1.14 14.59 -46.48
CA LEU A 7 -1.31 14.33 -45.06
C LEU A 7 -0.34 15.22 -44.28
N HIS A 8 -0.91 16.21 -43.60
CA HIS A 8 -0.25 17.19 -42.77
C HIS A 8 0.29 16.51 -41.50
N ARG A 9 1.62 16.43 -41.35
CA ARG A 9 2.27 16.11 -40.07
C ARG A 9 2.15 17.33 -39.15
N PRO A 10 1.65 17.22 -37.91
CA PRO A 10 1.72 18.33 -36.98
C PRO A 10 3.18 18.57 -36.57
N HIS A 11 3.65 19.77 -36.87
CA HIS A 11 4.92 20.32 -36.41
C HIS A 11 4.84 20.49 -34.88
N VAL A 12 5.50 19.63 -34.12
CA VAL A 12 5.67 19.84 -32.68
C VAL A 12 6.74 20.92 -32.53
N HIS A 13 6.33 22.16 -32.29
CA HIS A 13 7.23 23.21 -31.84
C HIS A 13 7.78 22.80 -30.47
N ALA A 14 9.07 22.50 -30.42
CA ALA A 14 9.83 22.46 -29.18
C ALA A 14 9.83 23.87 -28.59
N HIS A 15 8.84 24.16 -27.74
CA HIS A 15 8.94 25.28 -26.81
C HIS A 15 10.06 24.93 -25.83
N GLY A 16 11.23 25.53 -26.07
CA GLY A 16 12.32 25.53 -25.10
C GLY A 16 11.77 25.97 -23.75
N LEU A 17 11.81 25.07 -22.78
CA LEU A 17 11.64 25.38 -21.38
C LEU A 17 12.67 26.47 -21.05
N ARG A 18 12.19 27.69 -20.88
CA ARG A 18 12.99 28.73 -20.22
C ARG A 18 13.28 28.19 -18.81
N PRO A 19 14.53 28.24 -18.33
CA PRO A 19 14.80 27.90 -16.94
C PRO A 19 13.93 28.78 -16.06
N PHE A 20 13.13 28.17 -15.19
CA PHE A 20 12.39 28.87 -14.16
C PHE A 20 13.37 29.74 -13.38
N GLY A 21 13.01 31.02 -13.22
CA GLY A 21 13.86 32.04 -12.67
C GLY A 21 14.50 31.62 -11.35
N ALA A 22 15.77 32.02 -11.17
CA ALA A 22 16.51 31.88 -9.94
C ALA A 22 15.66 32.28 -8.72
N PRO A 23 15.84 31.63 -7.56
CA PRO A 23 15.14 32.05 -6.34
C PRO A 23 15.43 33.54 -6.11
N SER A 24 14.35 34.28 -5.90
CA SER A 24 14.39 35.70 -5.53
C SER A 24 15.39 35.89 -4.39
N THR A 25 16.56 36.46 -4.72
CA THR A 25 17.49 36.96 -3.72
C THR A 25 16.77 38.07 -2.97
N PHE A 26 16.60 37.88 -1.66
CA PHE A 26 16.02 38.88 -0.78
C PHE A 26 16.83 40.18 -0.82
N GLU A 27 16.43 41.13 -1.67
CA GLU A 27 16.83 42.53 -1.52
C GLU A 27 15.83 43.22 -0.60
N ALA A 28 16.25 43.50 0.63
CA ALA A 28 15.61 44.49 1.49
C ALA A 28 16.69 45.25 2.27
N LYS A 29 16.59 46.57 2.17
CA LYS A 29 17.49 47.60 2.70
C LYS A 29 17.90 47.38 4.16
N GLY A 30 19.19 47.62 4.42
CA GLY A 30 19.74 47.90 5.74
C GLY A 30 20.64 46.79 6.25
N SER A 31 21.94 47.05 6.32
CA SER A 31 22.87 46.28 7.15
C SER A 31 22.44 46.43 8.61
N VAL A 32 21.62 45.51 9.09
CA VAL A 32 21.27 45.47 10.51
C VAL A 32 22.51 45.00 11.25
N VAL A 33 23.19 45.92 11.92
CA VAL A 33 24.21 45.59 12.91
C VAL A 33 23.46 44.98 14.09
N TYR A 34 23.47 43.66 14.16
CA TYR A 34 22.78 42.88 15.18
C TYR A 34 23.46 43.08 16.55
N GLY A 35 22.71 43.59 17.52
CA GLY A 35 23.19 43.74 18.90
C GLY A 35 23.49 42.38 19.55
N ARG A 36 24.16 42.40 20.72
CA ARG A 36 24.66 41.22 21.47
C ARG A 36 23.59 40.23 22.00
N GLY A 37 22.35 40.27 21.52
CA GLY A 37 21.24 39.47 22.04
C GLY A 37 20.46 38.74 20.95
N ARG A 38 19.66 37.74 21.36
CA ARG A 38 18.77 37.04 20.45
C ARG A 38 17.77 37.99 19.81
N HIS A 39 17.46 37.78 18.53
CA HIS A 39 16.43 38.51 17.82
C HIS A 39 15.04 38.13 18.29
N HIS A 40 14.13 39.09 18.26
CA HIS A 40 12.71 38.81 18.43
C HIS A 40 12.05 38.53 17.08
N ILE A 41 10.88 37.89 17.11
CA ILE A 41 10.14 37.55 15.88
C ILE A 41 9.83 38.78 15.01
N TRP A 42 9.56 39.95 15.63
CA TRP A 42 9.28 41.19 14.91
C TRP A 42 10.52 41.87 14.34
N ASP A 43 11.73 41.45 14.74
CA ASP A 43 12.98 41.91 14.14
C ASP A 43 13.31 41.17 12.84
N LEU A 44 12.60 40.05 12.56
CA LEU A 44 12.81 39.21 11.38
C LEU A 44 12.00 39.71 10.18
N ALA A 45 12.50 39.42 8.98
CA ALA A 45 11.85 39.82 7.73
C ALA A 45 10.42 39.24 7.64
N PRO A 46 9.41 40.04 7.22
CA PRO A 46 8.00 39.61 7.16
C PRO A 46 7.74 38.34 6.35
N THR A 47 8.57 38.07 5.35
CA THR A 47 8.51 36.88 4.50
C THR A 47 8.77 35.58 5.25
N LEU A 48 9.42 35.64 6.42
CA LEU A 48 9.78 34.49 7.24
C LEU A 48 8.67 34.10 8.22
N HIS A 49 7.78 35.04 8.57
CA HIS A 49 6.79 34.84 9.64
C HIS A 49 5.82 33.70 9.33
N CYS A 50 5.38 33.55 8.08
CA CYS A 50 4.52 32.44 7.67
C CYS A 50 5.19 31.08 7.96
N SER A 51 6.46 30.93 7.55
CA SER A 51 7.21 29.70 7.78
C SER A 51 7.47 29.47 9.27
N LEU A 52 7.93 30.48 10.02
CA LEU A 52 8.19 30.34 11.45
C LEU A 52 6.93 29.98 12.24
N ILE A 53 5.80 30.64 11.96
CA ILE A 53 4.54 30.32 12.63
C ILE A 53 4.04 28.94 12.22
N GLY A 54 4.09 28.60 10.94
CA GLY A 54 3.60 27.32 10.41
C GLY A 54 4.41 26.11 10.85
N THR A 55 5.72 26.28 11.04
CA THR A 55 6.62 25.20 11.47
C THR A 55 6.70 25.10 12.99
N CYS A 56 6.75 26.24 13.70
CA CYS A 56 7.10 26.26 15.12
C CYS A 56 5.90 26.17 16.07
N LEU A 57 4.67 26.43 15.60
CA LEU A 57 3.46 26.47 16.41
C LEU A 57 2.32 25.68 15.76
N THR A 58 1.50 25.05 16.60
CA THR A 58 0.29 24.37 16.16
C THR A 58 -0.90 25.34 16.09
N THR A 59 -1.89 25.04 15.26
CA THR A 59 -3.13 25.82 15.18
C THR A 59 -3.90 25.81 16.51
N GLY A 60 -3.80 24.74 17.30
CA GLY A 60 -4.34 24.67 18.66
C GLY A 60 -3.70 25.66 19.63
N GLU A 61 -2.39 25.87 19.54
CA GLU A 61 -1.70 26.88 20.36
C GLU A 61 -2.06 28.30 19.94
N LEU A 62 -2.12 28.57 18.64
CA LEU A 62 -2.60 29.86 18.13
C LEU A 62 -4.03 30.14 18.63
N ARG A 63 -4.89 29.11 18.62
CA ARG A 63 -6.26 29.19 19.14
C ARG A 63 -6.29 29.60 20.60
N GLN A 64 -5.47 28.97 21.44
CA GLN A 64 -5.35 29.31 22.86
C GLN A 64 -4.81 30.73 23.08
N LEU A 65 -3.84 31.15 22.28
CA LEU A 65 -3.30 32.51 22.34
C LEU A 65 -4.38 33.56 22.03
N PHE A 66 -5.11 33.40 20.92
CA PHE A 66 -6.13 34.37 20.54
C PHE A 66 -7.35 34.34 21.47
N ALA A 67 -7.66 33.19 22.08
CA ALA A 67 -8.64 33.13 23.14
C ALA A 67 -8.22 33.93 24.40
N LYS A 68 -6.92 33.95 24.74
CA LYS A 68 -6.38 34.77 25.84
C LYS A 68 -6.34 36.27 25.52
N LEU A 69 -6.39 36.63 24.24
CA LEU A 69 -6.46 38.01 23.76
C LEU A 69 -7.91 38.47 23.51
N ASP A 70 -8.89 37.71 24.01
CA ASP A 70 -10.33 38.00 23.92
C ASP A 70 -10.87 38.16 22.48
N PHE A 71 -10.28 37.46 21.51
CA PHE A 71 -10.85 37.38 20.17
C PHE A 71 -12.12 36.50 20.20
N ALA A 72 -13.27 37.12 19.94
CA ALA A 72 -14.59 36.49 20.05
C ALA A 72 -14.75 35.20 19.23
N ASP A 73 -14.13 35.14 18.05
CA ASP A 73 -14.19 33.99 17.15
C ASP A 73 -12.99 33.04 17.30
N ALA A 74 -12.11 33.23 18.29
CA ALA A 74 -10.91 32.40 18.43
C ALA A 74 -11.22 30.89 18.42
N ARG A 75 -12.32 30.46 19.04
CA ARG A 75 -12.71 29.04 19.10
C ARG A 75 -13.28 28.47 17.79
N THR A 76 -13.86 29.31 16.94
CA THR A 76 -14.57 28.90 15.72
C THR A 76 -13.82 29.27 14.43
N ALA A 77 -12.82 30.15 14.53
CA ALA A 77 -12.00 30.56 13.41
C ALA A 77 -11.30 29.36 12.75
N THR A 78 -11.22 29.39 11.42
CA THR A 78 -10.51 28.38 10.65
C THR A 78 -9.00 28.47 10.92
N ASP A 79 -8.30 27.36 10.67
CA ASP A 79 -6.86 27.26 10.87
C ASP A 79 -6.09 28.29 10.03
N HIS A 80 -6.52 28.53 8.79
CA HIS A 80 -5.97 29.58 7.93
C HIS A 80 -6.14 30.98 8.55
N THR A 81 -7.31 31.30 9.10
CA THR A 81 -7.57 32.61 9.72
C THR A 81 -6.70 32.82 10.96
N LEU A 82 -6.57 31.80 11.81
CA LEU A 82 -5.70 31.86 12.99
C LEU A 82 -4.23 32.05 12.59
N HIS A 83 -3.78 31.31 11.57
CA HIS A 83 -2.42 31.44 11.03
C HIS A 83 -2.16 32.83 10.48
N ALA A 84 -3.05 33.36 9.62
CA ALA A 84 -2.90 34.70 9.05
C ALA A 84 -2.85 35.80 10.11
N ARG A 85 -3.66 35.70 11.17
CA ARG A 85 -3.61 36.62 12.32
C ARG A 85 -2.28 36.53 13.08
N ALA A 86 -1.78 35.32 13.30
CA ALA A 86 -0.49 35.11 13.97
C ALA A 86 0.67 35.67 13.15
N VAL A 87 0.67 35.48 11.83
CA VAL A 87 1.65 36.07 10.91
C VAL A 87 1.60 37.60 10.96
N ALA A 88 0.40 38.19 10.94
CA ALA A 88 0.25 39.65 11.04
C ALA A 88 0.71 40.21 12.40
N ALA A 89 0.55 39.46 13.49
CA ALA A 89 1.02 39.84 14.82
C ALA A 89 2.53 39.63 14.99
N ALA A 90 3.12 38.63 14.33
CA ALA A 90 4.55 38.34 14.37
C ALA A 90 5.43 39.51 13.89
N GLY A 91 4.94 40.31 12.93
CA GLY A 91 5.64 41.51 12.46
C GLY A 91 5.47 42.76 13.32
N LYS A 92 4.82 42.67 14.48
CA LYS A 92 4.55 43.82 15.36
C LYS A 92 5.14 43.60 16.74
N SER A 93 5.70 44.64 17.34
CA SER A 93 6.17 44.64 18.73
C SER A 93 5.05 44.98 19.73
N ASP A 94 3.80 44.67 19.38
CA ASP A 94 2.61 44.92 20.20
C ASP A 94 2.37 43.76 21.20
N VAL A 95 1.26 43.80 21.93
CA VAL A 95 0.94 42.78 22.95
C VAL A 95 0.86 41.38 22.33
N ALA A 96 0.26 41.25 21.15
CA ALA A 96 0.10 39.97 20.47
C ALA A 96 1.46 39.43 19.99
N GLY A 97 2.29 40.26 19.37
CA GLY A 97 3.63 39.87 18.93
C GLY A 97 4.55 39.49 20.09
N LYS A 98 4.52 40.25 21.21
CA LYS A 98 5.26 39.92 22.44
C LYS A 98 4.84 38.58 23.05
N LEU A 99 3.54 38.29 23.07
CA LEU A 99 3.03 37.00 23.53
C LEU A 99 3.42 35.86 22.60
N LEU A 100 3.39 36.06 21.28
CA LEU A 100 3.87 35.08 20.29
C LEU A 100 5.34 34.76 20.50
N ASN A 101 6.21 35.77 20.63
CA ASN A 101 7.63 35.55 20.87
C ASN A 101 7.86 34.79 22.18
N LYS A 102 7.19 35.18 23.26
CA LYS A 102 7.27 34.49 24.55
C LYS A 102 6.81 33.04 24.46
N MET A 103 5.77 32.77 23.66
CA MET A 103 5.26 31.41 23.44
C MET A 103 6.27 30.56 22.67
N LEU A 104 6.90 31.09 21.62
CA LEU A 104 7.96 30.42 20.88
C LEU A 104 9.17 30.14 21.77
N ASP A 105 9.63 31.13 22.54
CA ASP A 105 10.76 30.95 23.45
C ASP A 105 10.49 29.90 24.53
N LYS A 106 9.26 29.87 25.08
CA LYS A 106 8.87 28.87 26.07
C LYS A 106 8.76 27.47 25.46
N ARG A 107 8.16 27.34 24.27
CA ARG A 107 7.96 26.05 23.60
C ARG A 107 9.29 25.41 23.21
N HIS A 108 10.24 26.24 22.78
CA HIS A 108 11.52 25.79 22.21
C HIS A 108 12.71 26.06 23.15
N GLU A 109 12.45 26.13 24.45
CA GLU A 109 13.46 26.49 25.46
C GLU A 109 14.69 25.55 25.44
N ALA A 110 14.48 24.25 25.29
CA ALA A 110 15.57 23.27 25.27
C ALA A 110 16.50 23.43 24.05
N PRO A 111 16.00 23.48 22.80
CA PRO A 111 16.81 23.84 21.63
C PRO A 111 17.48 25.22 21.76
N ILE A 112 16.80 26.24 22.27
CA ILE A 112 17.42 27.57 22.49
C ILE A 112 18.63 27.46 23.42
N LYS A 113 18.50 26.74 24.54
CA LYS A 113 19.62 26.52 25.49
C LYS A 113 20.78 25.76 24.87
N ARG A 114 20.48 24.80 23.98
CA ARG A 114 21.47 24.02 23.25
C ARG A 114 22.27 24.93 22.29
N PHE A 115 21.57 25.70 21.46
CA PHE A 115 22.16 26.60 20.49
C PHE A 115 22.92 27.76 21.13
N ALA A 116 22.50 28.24 22.31
CA ALA A 116 23.19 29.32 23.03
C ALA A 116 24.65 29.03 23.40
N ARG A 117 25.11 27.77 23.30
CA ARG A 117 26.51 27.38 23.49
C ARG A 117 27.38 27.65 22.26
N ALA A 118 26.77 27.76 21.08
CA ALA A 118 27.46 28.07 19.84
C ALA A 118 27.83 29.57 19.82
N THR A 119 29.05 29.86 19.39
CA THR A 119 29.59 31.22 19.30
C THR A 119 29.91 31.63 17.87
N THR A 120 29.94 30.68 16.94
CA THR A 120 30.26 30.86 15.53
C THR A 120 29.11 30.40 14.63
N VAL A 121 29.09 30.89 13.38
CA VAL A 121 28.09 30.50 12.37
C VAL A 121 28.17 28.99 12.09
N GLU A 122 29.39 28.46 12.06
CA GLU A 122 29.69 27.05 11.77
C GLU A 122 29.15 26.11 12.85
N GLU A 123 29.28 26.50 14.13
CA GLU A 123 28.69 25.74 15.25
C GLU A 123 27.16 25.76 15.22
N VAL A 124 26.55 26.90 14.90
CA VAL A 124 25.08 27.00 14.74
C VAL A 124 24.61 26.13 13.58
N ARG A 125 25.34 26.15 12.45
CA ARG A 125 25.07 25.31 11.28
C ARG A 125 25.18 23.81 11.60
N ALA A 126 26.21 23.40 12.35
CA ALA A 126 26.37 22.00 12.75
C ALA A 126 25.18 21.51 13.60
N LEU A 127 24.74 22.33 14.57
CA LEU A 127 23.57 22.01 15.39
C LEU A 127 22.26 21.97 14.58
N TRP A 128 22.16 22.80 13.54
CA TRP A 128 21.04 22.75 12.61
C TRP A 128 21.00 21.44 11.82
N LEU A 129 22.13 21.04 11.23
CA LEU A 129 22.23 19.79 10.46
C LEU A 129 21.89 18.57 11.31
N GLU A 130 22.35 18.52 12.57
CA GLU A 130 22.00 17.45 13.50
C GLU A 130 20.49 17.40 13.78
N ALA A 131 19.85 18.56 13.97
CA ALA A 131 18.41 18.63 14.18
C ALA A 131 17.61 18.28 12.93
N LEU A 132 18.15 18.56 11.74
CA LEU A 132 17.57 18.13 10.48
C LEU A 132 17.59 16.60 10.34
N GLU A 133 18.73 15.98 10.71
CA GLU A 133 18.90 14.53 10.69
C GLU A 133 18.02 13.82 11.74
N SER A 134 17.90 14.38 12.94
CA SER A 134 17.03 13.82 14.00
C SER A 134 15.54 14.10 13.81
N GLY A 135 15.18 15.03 12.92
CA GLY A 135 13.80 15.49 12.71
C GLY A 135 13.29 16.51 13.73
N ASP A 136 14.14 16.99 14.65
CA ASP A 136 13.79 17.99 15.68
C ASP A 136 13.79 19.45 15.14
N ILE A 137 13.15 19.63 13.98
CA ILE A 137 13.20 20.84 13.17
C ILE A 137 12.60 22.08 13.85
N PRO A 138 11.38 22.06 14.44
CA PRO A 138 10.71 23.29 14.87
C PRO A 138 11.52 24.14 15.86
N GLY A 139 12.14 23.50 16.83
CA GLY A 139 12.90 24.21 17.87
C GLY A 139 14.26 24.68 17.38
N ALA A 140 14.96 23.87 16.58
CA ALA A 140 16.22 24.26 15.94
C ALA A 140 16.01 25.41 14.96
N TYR A 141 14.93 25.38 14.18
CA TYR A 141 14.55 26.43 13.24
C TYR A 141 14.37 27.77 13.97
N TRP A 142 13.58 27.80 15.05
CA TRP A 142 13.43 29.01 15.86
C TRP A 142 14.76 29.47 16.49
N ALA A 143 15.58 28.54 16.97
CA ALA A 143 16.88 28.86 17.56
C ALA A 143 17.80 29.54 16.54
N VAL A 144 17.98 28.98 15.34
CA VAL A 144 18.82 29.56 14.27
C VAL A 144 18.37 30.97 13.90
N PHE A 145 17.08 31.17 13.66
CA PHE A 145 16.53 32.47 13.24
C PHE A 145 16.67 33.58 14.28
N THR A 146 16.86 33.22 15.55
CA THR A 146 17.00 34.18 16.64
C THR A 146 18.40 34.26 17.21
N HIS A 147 19.32 33.41 16.76
CA HIS A 147 20.65 33.31 17.34
C HIS A 147 21.56 34.47 16.88
N PRO A 148 22.30 35.13 17.80
CA PRO A 148 23.10 36.32 17.48
C PRO A 148 24.31 36.04 16.58
N ALA A 149 24.79 34.78 16.54
CA ALA A 149 25.90 34.38 15.67
C ALA A 149 25.45 33.95 14.26
N THR A 150 24.15 33.95 13.95
CA THR A 150 23.66 33.51 12.63
C THR A 150 23.82 34.62 11.59
N ASP A 151 24.23 34.23 10.38
CA ASP A 151 24.38 35.14 9.24
C ASP A 151 23.32 34.92 8.15
N ARG A 152 23.31 35.81 7.14
CA ARG A 152 22.31 35.76 6.08
C ARG A 152 22.39 34.49 5.22
N PRO A 153 23.57 34.01 4.80
CA PRO A 153 23.71 32.73 4.11
C PRO A 153 23.05 31.57 4.85
N LEU A 154 23.33 31.41 6.15
CA LEU A 154 22.76 30.33 6.95
C LEU A 154 21.23 30.45 7.07
N LEU A 155 20.69 31.66 7.28
CA LEU A 155 19.23 31.85 7.31
C LEU A 155 18.55 31.45 5.99
N ASN A 156 19.15 31.76 4.85
CA ASN A 156 18.58 31.43 3.54
C ASN A 156 18.58 29.91 3.30
N GLU A 157 19.65 29.23 3.70
CA GLU A 157 19.79 27.78 3.59
C GLU A 157 18.75 27.05 4.45
N VAL A 158 18.71 27.39 5.75
CA VAL A 158 17.78 26.80 6.73
C VAL A 158 16.33 27.06 6.32
N PHE A 159 16.02 28.27 5.81
CA PHE A 159 14.71 28.57 5.23
C PHE A 159 14.40 27.68 4.02
N GLY A 160 15.35 27.53 3.10
CA GLY A 160 15.19 26.74 1.89
C GLY A 160 14.89 25.28 2.17
N GLU A 161 15.58 24.68 3.13
CA GLU A 161 15.36 23.29 3.54
C GLU A 161 13.96 23.08 4.14
N VAL A 162 13.55 23.91 5.10
CA VAL A 162 12.21 23.82 5.71
C VAL A 162 11.11 24.13 4.70
N HIS A 163 11.35 25.05 3.77
CA HIS A 163 10.44 25.34 2.67
C HIS A 163 10.24 24.13 1.77
N MET A 164 11.33 23.45 1.35
CA MET A 164 11.26 22.25 0.53
C MET A 164 10.60 21.08 1.27
N LEU A 165 10.91 20.90 2.56
CA LEU A 165 10.24 19.89 3.40
C LEU A 165 8.73 20.12 3.47
N SER A 166 8.30 21.37 3.62
CA SER A 166 6.88 21.73 3.63
C SER A 166 6.20 21.38 2.30
N HIS A 167 6.89 21.59 1.17
CA HIS A 167 6.42 21.16 -0.14
C HIS A 167 6.34 19.63 -0.27
N LEU A 168 7.38 18.90 0.15
CA LEU A 168 7.44 17.44 0.09
C LEU A 168 6.34 16.79 0.93
N VAL A 169 6.21 17.19 2.20
CA VAL A 169 5.14 16.73 3.09
C VAL A 169 3.77 17.10 2.51
N GLY A 170 3.63 18.31 1.96
CA GLY A 170 2.40 18.73 1.29
C GLY A 170 2.06 17.90 0.03
N MET A 171 3.05 17.38 -0.69
CA MET A 171 2.84 16.50 -1.85
C MET A 171 2.51 15.06 -1.41
N SER A 172 3.27 14.50 -0.46
CA SER A 172 3.00 13.17 0.10
C SER A 172 1.62 13.10 0.73
N ASN A 173 1.28 14.07 1.59
CA ASN A 173 -0.03 14.13 2.24
C ASN A 173 -1.18 14.19 1.22
N ARG A 174 -0.99 14.85 0.07
CA ARG A 174 -2.01 14.87 -0.99
C ARG A 174 -2.20 13.51 -1.65
N ALA A 175 -1.10 12.80 -1.92
CA ALA A 175 -1.16 11.42 -2.43
C ALA A 175 -1.82 10.49 -1.41
N ASP A 176 -1.49 10.63 -0.13
CA ASP A 176 -2.06 9.85 0.96
C ASP A 176 -3.55 10.14 1.15
N ILE A 177 -3.97 11.41 1.13
CA ILE A 177 -5.40 11.79 1.17
C ILE A 177 -6.16 11.20 -0.03
N ALA A 178 -5.59 11.24 -1.23
CA ALA A 178 -6.22 10.66 -2.41
C ALA A 178 -6.36 9.14 -2.27
N ARG A 179 -5.33 8.47 -1.73
CA ARG A 179 -5.34 7.04 -1.46
C ARG A 179 -6.36 6.66 -0.39
N LEU A 180 -6.43 7.40 0.71
CA LEU A 180 -7.43 7.20 1.76
C LEU A 180 -8.85 7.31 1.21
N ARG A 181 -9.14 8.35 0.42
CA ARG A 181 -10.46 8.52 -0.23
C ARG A 181 -10.80 7.42 -1.24
N LEU A 182 -9.79 6.83 -1.89
CA LEU A 182 -10.01 5.68 -2.76
C LEU A 182 -10.38 4.44 -1.94
N LEU A 183 -9.60 4.16 -0.90
CA LEU A 183 -9.83 3.01 0.00
C LEU A 183 -11.19 3.10 0.70
N GLU A 184 -11.60 4.28 1.17
CA GLU A 184 -12.91 4.50 1.78
C GLU A 184 -14.06 4.16 0.79
N ARG A 185 -13.92 4.53 -0.49
CA ARG A 185 -14.91 4.18 -1.52
C ARG A 185 -14.92 2.69 -1.84
N GLU A 186 -13.76 2.07 -1.92
CA GLU A 186 -13.64 0.62 -2.17
C GLU A 186 -14.23 -0.20 -1.02
N LEU A 187 -14.00 0.23 0.22
CA LEU A 187 -14.62 -0.38 1.41
C LEU A 187 -16.14 -0.25 1.35
N GLY A 188 -16.67 0.95 1.11
CA GLY A 188 -18.13 1.14 0.96
C GLY A 188 -18.73 0.25 -0.13
N ALA A 189 -18.09 0.14 -1.28
CA ALA A 189 -18.56 -0.72 -2.37
C ALA A 189 -18.51 -2.22 -2.02
N ARG A 190 -17.52 -2.65 -1.23
CA ARG A 190 -17.43 -4.03 -0.71
C ARG A 190 -18.51 -4.30 0.32
N ASP A 191 -18.76 -3.38 1.24
CA ASP A 191 -19.80 -3.50 2.26
C ASP A 191 -21.19 -3.60 1.60
N GLU A 192 -21.48 -2.77 0.60
CA GLU A 192 -22.72 -2.87 -0.20
C GLU A 192 -22.84 -4.21 -0.93
N LYS A 193 -21.73 -4.79 -1.38
CA LYS A 193 -21.72 -6.10 -2.04
C LYS A 193 -21.97 -7.22 -1.05
N ILE A 194 -21.33 -7.18 0.12
CA ILE A 194 -21.54 -8.14 1.21
C ILE A 194 -23.01 -8.11 1.65
N ALA A 195 -23.56 -6.91 1.92
CA ALA A 195 -24.95 -6.75 2.30
C ALA A 195 -25.93 -7.35 1.28
N ARG A 196 -25.67 -7.15 -0.04
CA ARG A 196 -26.47 -7.77 -1.11
C ARG A 196 -26.36 -9.30 -1.12
N GLN A 197 -25.17 -9.84 -0.88
CA GLN A 197 -24.95 -11.28 -0.84
C GLN A 197 -25.63 -11.92 0.37
N GLU A 198 -25.52 -11.30 1.54
CA GLU A 198 -26.20 -11.75 2.77
C GLU A 198 -27.72 -11.74 2.60
N ALA A 199 -28.29 -10.67 2.05
CA ALA A 199 -29.72 -10.59 1.75
C ALA A 199 -30.16 -11.71 0.78
N ARG A 200 -29.38 -11.98 -0.27
CA ARG A 200 -29.65 -13.06 -1.22
C ARG A 200 -29.61 -14.44 -0.55
N LEU A 201 -28.62 -14.70 0.31
CA LEU A 201 -28.48 -15.96 1.03
C LEU A 201 -29.63 -16.16 2.02
N GLN A 202 -30.04 -15.12 2.73
CA GLN A 202 -31.21 -15.15 3.62
C GLN A 202 -32.48 -15.46 2.84
N GLN A 203 -32.71 -14.80 1.69
CA GLN A 203 -33.87 -15.09 0.85
C GLN A 203 -33.87 -16.54 0.36
N GLN A 204 -32.72 -17.04 -0.12
CA GLN A 204 -32.60 -18.43 -0.56
C GLN A 204 -32.84 -19.43 0.58
N ALA A 205 -32.46 -19.10 1.81
CA ALA A 205 -32.74 -19.93 2.97
C ALA A 205 -34.25 -19.98 3.29
N LEU A 206 -34.93 -18.83 3.21
CA LEU A 206 -36.39 -18.74 3.38
C LEU A 206 -37.12 -19.53 2.30
N ASP A 207 -36.72 -19.37 1.04
CA ASP A 207 -37.33 -20.09 -0.09
C ASP A 207 -37.17 -21.61 0.06
N LYS A 208 -35.98 -22.08 0.46
CA LYS A 208 -35.73 -23.50 0.73
C LYS A 208 -36.57 -24.03 1.88
N ALA A 209 -36.72 -23.27 2.96
CA ALA A 209 -37.56 -23.66 4.10
C ALA A 209 -39.04 -23.79 3.68
N ALA A 210 -39.54 -22.85 2.86
CA ALA A 210 -40.89 -22.90 2.32
C ALA A 210 -41.10 -24.10 1.38
N GLN A 211 -40.13 -24.39 0.51
CA GLN A 211 -40.15 -25.56 -0.36
C GLN A 211 -40.16 -26.87 0.44
N ALA A 212 -39.32 -26.98 1.48
CA ALA A 212 -39.27 -28.15 2.34
C ALA A 212 -40.62 -28.41 3.04
N ALA A 213 -41.23 -27.36 3.61
CA ALA A 213 -42.56 -27.46 4.22
C ALA A 213 -43.64 -27.88 3.21
N ARG A 214 -43.56 -27.39 1.96
CA ARG A 214 -44.50 -27.78 0.89
C ARG A 214 -44.33 -29.24 0.48
N ILE A 215 -43.09 -29.73 0.39
CA ILE A 215 -42.80 -31.14 0.11
C ILE A 215 -43.38 -32.03 1.21
N GLU A 216 -43.13 -31.69 2.48
CA GLU A 216 -43.66 -32.45 3.62
C GLU A 216 -45.20 -32.50 3.61
N GLN A 217 -45.86 -31.38 3.28
CA GLN A 217 -47.30 -31.32 3.15
C GLN A 217 -47.82 -32.24 2.02
N LEU A 218 -47.18 -32.21 0.85
CA LEU A 218 -47.54 -33.05 -0.29
C LEU A 218 -47.29 -34.54 0.00
N GLU A 219 -46.19 -34.89 0.68
CA GLU A 219 -45.92 -36.25 1.11
C GLU A 219 -46.99 -36.75 2.10
N ALA A 220 -47.42 -35.91 3.04
CA ALA A 220 -48.49 -36.26 3.98
C ALA A 220 -49.86 -36.43 3.28
N GLU A 221 -50.14 -35.63 2.25
CA GLU A 221 -51.32 -35.80 1.39
C GLU A 221 -51.27 -37.12 0.61
N LEU A 222 -50.11 -37.44 0.01
CA LEU A 222 -49.90 -38.66 -0.76
C LEU A 222 -50.01 -39.93 0.11
N ARG A 223 -49.48 -39.90 1.34
CA ARG A 223 -49.62 -41.01 2.30
C ARG A 223 -51.08 -41.24 2.70
N ARG A 224 -51.86 -40.17 2.85
CA ARG A 224 -53.31 -40.27 3.15
C ARG A 224 -54.11 -40.84 1.99
N SER A 225 -53.77 -40.50 0.74
CA SER A 225 -54.45 -41.04 -0.45
C SER A 225 -54.09 -42.50 -0.71
N THR A 226 -52.80 -42.87 -0.62
CA THR A 226 -52.35 -44.27 -0.77
C THR A 226 -52.88 -45.20 0.33
N GLY A 227 -52.97 -44.74 1.58
CA GLY A 227 -53.59 -45.52 2.66
C GLY A 227 -55.09 -45.80 2.45
N ARG A 228 -55.81 -44.94 1.71
CA ARG A 228 -57.21 -45.18 1.31
C ARG A 228 -57.35 -46.20 0.18
N VAL A 229 -56.36 -46.32 -0.70
CA VAL A 229 -56.38 -47.24 -1.85
C VAL A 229 -56.08 -48.68 -1.44
N ILE A 230 -55.25 -48.91 -0.42
CA ILE A 230 -54.86 -50.27 0.04
C ILE A 230 -55.95 -50.95 0.88
N ALA A 231 -56.89 -50.19 1.48
CA ALA A 231 -57.97 -50.73 2.31
C ALA A 231 -59.25 -51.08 1.53
N ALA A 232 -59.31 -50.86 0.22
CA ALA A 232 -60.46 -51.21 -0.61
C ALA A 232 -60.28 -52.62 -1.24
N PRO A 233 -61.31 -53.50 -1.24
CA PRO A 233 -61.21 -54.80 -1.91
C PRO A 233 -61.05 -54.59 -3.42
N ILE A 234 -60.05 -55.27 -4.01
CA ILE A 234 -59.74 -55.17 -5.44
C ILE A 234 -60.84 -55.90 -6.23
N ALA A 235 -61.66 -55.11 -6.94
CA ALA A 235 -62.43 -55.58 -8.09
C ALA A 235 -61.60 -55.37 -9.37
N PRO A 236 -61.72 -56.21 -10.40
CA PRO A 236 -60.93 -56.06 -11.62
C PRO A 236 -61.46 -54.85 -12.41
N ALA A 237 -60.69 -53.77 -12.49
CA ALA A 237 -61.01 -52.62 -13.32
C ALA A 237 -59.75 -51.84 -13.73
N ASP A 238 -59.56 -51.77 -15.06
CA ASP A 238 -58.92 -50.69 -15.83
C ASP A 238 -57.49 -50.23 -15.45
N ASP A 239 -56.50 -51.09 -15.73
CA ASP A 239 -55.06 -50.79 -15.60
C ASP A 239 -54.55 -49.66 -16.53
N GLY A 240 -55.35 -49.23 -17.51
CA GLY A 240 -54.90 -48.27 -18.53
C GLY A 240 -54.74 -46.84 -18.03
N GLU A 241 -55.61 -46.39 -17.12
CA GLU A 241 -55.62 -44.99 -16.65
C GLU A 241 -54.55 -44.73 -15.60
N ALA A 242 -54.39 -45.64 -14.63
CA ALA A 242 -53.33 -45.55 -13.62
C ALA A 242 -51.92 -45.60 -14.22
N LEU A 243 -51.72 -46.33 -15.33
CA LEU A 243 -50.46 -46.33 -16.07
C LEU A 243 -50.23 -45.01 -16.83
N ARG A 244 -51.29 -44.36 -17.33
CA ARG A 244 -51.21 -43.04 -17.97
C ARG A 244 -50.83 -41.95 -16.98
N ASP A 245 -51.40 -41.98 -15.78
CA ASP A 245 -51.08 -41.00 -14.73
C ASP A 245 -49.64 -41.13 -14.23
N ARG A 246 -49.17 -42.38 -14.01
CA ARG A 246 -47.76 -42.62 -13.65
C ARG A 246 -46.78 -42.19 -14.74
N LEU A 247 -47.16 -42.36 -16.00
CA LEU A 247 -46.35 -41.89 -17.12
C LEU A 247 -46.30 -40.36 -17.18
N ALA A 248 -47.42 -39.68 -16.89
CA ALA A 248 -47.48 -38.23 -16.82
C ALA A 248 -46.62 -37.66 -15.69
N ASP A 249 -46.67 -38.26 -14.49
CA ASP A 249 -45.83 -37.87 -13.34
C ASP A 249 -44.34 -38.04 -13.63
N GLU A 250 -43.96 -39.14 -14.27
CA GLU A 250 -42.56 -39.40 -14.61
C GLU A 250 -42.07 -38.48 -15.74
N GLN A 251 -42.94 -38.13 -16.69
CA GLN A 251 -42.65 -37.11 -17.71
C GLN A 251 -42.43 -35.72 -17.08
N GLU A 252 -43.21 -35.35 -16.06
CA GLU A 252 -43.06 -34.07 -15.37
C GLU A 252 -41.80 -34.02 -14.50
N ARG A 253 -41.46 -35.11 -13.83
CA ARG A 253 -40.16 -35.27 -13.16
C ARG A 253 -38.99 -35.15 -14.13
N SER A 254 -39.09 -35.79 -15.29
CA SER A 254 -38.06 -35.71 -16.33
C SER A 254 -37.88 -34.28 -16.85
N ARG A 255 -38.97 -33.53 -17.03
CA ARG A 255 -38.91 -32.10 -17.42
C ARG A 255 -38.24 -31.24 -16.36
N THR A 256 -38.57 -31.47 -15.09
CA THR A 256 -37.97 -30.74 -13.96
C THR A 256 -36.47 -31.00 -13.86
N LEU A 257 -36.05 -32.25 -14.03
CA LEU A 257 -34.62 -32.61 -14.04
C LEU A 257 -33.89 -32.00 -15.23
N ALA A 258 -34.49 -32.02 -16.43
CA ALA A 258 -33.92 -31.40 -17.62
C ALA A 258 -33.69 -29.89 -17.41
N ALA A 259 -34.69 -29.17 -16.89
CA ALA A 259 -34.56 -27.74 -16.59
C ALA A 259 -33.45 -27.44 -15.56
N ARG A 260 -33.25 -28.32 -14.58
CA ARG A 260 -32.17 -28.19 -13.59
C ARG A 260 -30.80 -28.45 -14.19
N CYS A 261 -30.68 -29.40 -15.12
CA CYS A 261 -29.45 -29.65 -15.87
C CYS A 261 -29.07 -28.44 -16.73
N ASP A 262 -30.04 -27.82 -17.40
CA ASP A 262 -29.82 -26.63 -18.22
C ASP A 262 -29.32 -25.44 -17.38
N GLU A 263 -29.91 -25.22 -16.20
CA GLU A 263 -29.50 -24.15 -15.29
C GLU A 263 -28.08 -24.37 -14.73
N LEU A 264 -27.75 -25.62 -14.40
CA LEU A 264 -26.40 -25.97 -13.97
C LEU A 264 -25.38 -25.80 -15.10
N ALA A 265 -25.71 -26.18 -16.33
CA ALA A 265 -24.86 -25.99 -17.50
C ALA A 265 -24.60 -24.50 -17.76
N ARG A 266 -25.63 -23.65 -17.65
CA ARG A 266 -25.50 -22.20 -17.78
C ARG A 266 -24.59 -21.61 -16.70
N THR A 267 -24.79 -22.02 -15.45
CA THR A 267 -23.96 -21.55 -14.31
C THR A 267 -22.50 -21.96 -14.48
N LEU A 268 -22.25 -23.19 -14.96
CA LEU A 268 -20.91 -23.68 -15.24
C LEU A 268 -20.24 -22.84 -16.32
N GLN A 269 -20.92 -22.60 -17.44
CA GLN A 269 -20.41 -21.78 -18.54
C GLN A 269 -20.09 -20.34 -18.10
N GLU A 270 -20.95 -19.72 -17.28
CA GLU A 270 -20.69 -18.39 -16.70
C GLU A 270 -19.44 -18.39 -15.81
N SER A 271 -19.25 -19.45 -15.01
CA SER A 271 -18.08 -19.59 -14.14
C SER A 271 -16.79 -19.77 -14.94
N GLU A 272 -16.81 -20.58 -16.01
CA GLU A 272 -15.67 -20.82 -16.90
C GLU A 272 -15.26 -19.55 -17.63
N ALA A 273 -16.23 -18.79 -18.17
CA ALA A 273 -15.98 -17.51 -18.81
C ALA A 273 -15.33 -16.49 -17.85
N LYS A 274 -15.77 -16.49 -16.58
CA LYS A 274 -15.19 -15.63 -15.54
C LYS A 274 -13.76 -16.04 -15.20
N VAL A 275 -13.49 -17.34 -15.06
CA VAL A 275 -12.13 -17.86 -14.83
C VAL A 275 -11.20 -17.48 -15.99
N ALA A 276 -11.66 -17.66 -17.23
CA ALA A 276 -10.88 -17.27 -18.42
C ALA A 276 -10.57 -15.76 -18.43
N THR A 277 -11.55 -14.92 -18.09
CA THR A 277 -11.36 -13.46 -18.00
C THR A 277 -10.35 -13.08 -16.93
N LEU A 278 -10.46 -13.66 -15.74
CA LEU A 278 -9.52 -13.40 -14.63
C LEU A 278 -8.10 -13.89 -14.98
N GLY A 279 -7.97 -15.03 -15.66
CA GLY A 279 -6.70 -15.53 -16.14
C GLY A 279 -6.02 -14.58 -17.13
N SER A 280 -6.78 -14.02 -18.07
CA SER A 280 -6.29 -12.99 -19.01
C SER A 280 -5.78 -11.74 -18.29
N VAL A 281 -6.57 -11.22 -17.33
CA VAL A 281 -6.18 -10.04 -16.54
C VAL A 281 -4.92 -10.31 -15.72
N ALA A 282 -4.82 -11.47 -15.10
CA ALA A 282 -3.64 -11.87 -14.32
C ALA A 282 -2.38 -11.95 -15.20
N ALA A 283 -2.50 -12.51 -16.41
CA ALA A 283 -1.39 -12.57 -17.36
C ALA A 283 -0.93 -11.17 -17.81
N ALA A 284 -1.87 -10.26 -18.09
CA ALA A 284 -1.56 -8.88 -18.45
C ALA A 284 -0.84 -8.12 -17.34
N LEU A 285 -1.34 -8.22 -16.10
CA LEU A 285 -0.71 -7.60 -14.93
C LEU A 285 0.68 -8.19 -14.63
N ALA A 286 0.87 -9.50 -14.84
CA ALA A 286 2.18 -10.13 -14.70
C ALA A 286 3.18 -9.60 -15.73
N GLN A 287 2.74 -9.39 -16.97
CA GLN A 287 3.58 -8.80 -18.02
C GLN A 287 3.94 -7.34 -17.71
N GLU A 288 2.98 -6.55 -17.23
CA GLU A 288 3.19 -5.16 -16.82
C GLU A 288 4.20 -5.06 -15.66
N ASN A 289 4.02 -5.89 -14.62
CA ASN A 289 4.97 -5.95 -13.50
C ASN A 289 6.38 -6.34 -13.98
N ALA A 290 6.51 -7.32 -14.87
CA ALA A 290 7.81 -7.70 -15.42
C ALA A 290 8.46 -6.57 -16.23
N ALA A 291 7.67 -5.76 -16.94
CA ALA A 291 8.18 -4.59 -17.67
C ALA A 291 8.62 -3.47 -16.72
N LEU A 292 7.86 -3.23 -15.65
CA LEU A 292 8.19 -2.25 -14.61
C LEU A 292 9.44 -2.66 -13.83
N GLU A 293 9.58 -3.94 -13.48
CA GLU A 293 10.78 -4.51 -12.84
C GLU A 293 12.02 -4.32 -13.74
N ALA A 294 11.90 -4.59 -15.05
CA ALA A 294 12.99 -4.39 -16.00
C ALA A 294 13.36 -2.91 -16.15
N ALA A 295 12.37 -2.00 -16.18
CA ALA A 295 12.62 -0.57 -16.23
C ALA A 295 13.28 -0.05 -14.93
N ALA A 296 12.84 -0.53 -13.77
CA ALA A 296 13.44 -0.19 -12.47
C ALA A 296 14.89 -0.67 -12.36
N ALA A 297 15.21 -1.84 -12.91
CA ALA A 297 16.58 -2.34 -12.97
C ALA A 297 17.50 -1.47 -13.85
N LEU A 298 16.99 -0.89 -14.94
CA LEU A 298 17.75 0.04 -15.80
C LEU A 298 17.93 1.43 -15.18
N LEU A 299 17.03 1.84 -14.29
CA LEU A 299 17.03 3.15 -13.63
C LEU A 299 17.73 3.14 -12.27
N SER A 300 18.16 1.98 -11.77
CA SER A 300 18.91 1.89 -10.52
C SER A 300 20.38 2.25 -10.78
N PRO A 301 20.91 3.35 -10.22
CA PRO A 301 22.35 3.50 -10.09
C PRO A 301 22.87 2.34 -9.23
N GLU A 302 24.11 1.90 -9.47
CA GLU A 302 24.68 0.77 -8.74
C GLU A 302 24.38 0.86 -7.24
N PRO A 303 23.89 -0.25 -6.62
CA PRO A 303 23.37 -0.19 -5.27
C PRO A 303 24.49 0.15 -4.29
N GLU A 304 24.26 1.23 -3.53
CA GLU A 304 24.96 1.57 -2.30
C GLU A 304 25.15 0.31 -1.42
N GLU A 305 26.30 0.24 -0.75
CA GLU A 305 26.76 -0.84 0.14
C GLU A 305 25.76 -1.14 1.27
N VAL A 306 24.69 -1.87 0.96
CA VAL A 306 24.02 -2.71 1.95
C VAL A 306 24.95 -3.90 2.15
N ALA A 307 25.49 -4.07 3.37
CA ALA A 307 26.38 -5.17 3.73
C ALA A 307 25.86 -6.50 3.13
N ALA A 308 26.50 -6.93 2.03
CA ALA A 308 26.05 -8.10 1.31
C ALA A 308 26.24 -9.32 2.22
N PRO A 309 25.24 -10.21 2.34
CA PRO A 309 25.40 -11.43 3.14
C PRO A 309 26.52 -12.29 2.53
N ASP A 310 27.43 -12.79 3.36
CA ASP A 310 28.45 -13.75 2.92
C ASP A 310 27.80 -15.13 2.74
N LEU A 311 27.67 -15.56 1.50
CA LEU A 311 27.12 -16.85 1.09
C LEU A 311 28.22 -17.82 0.64
N THR A 312 29.49 -17.53 0.95
CA THR A 312 30.63 -18.36 0.53
C THR A 312 30.40 -19.83 0.91
N GLY A 313 30.31 -20.69 -0.12
CA GLY A 313 30.15 -22.14 0.04
C GLY A 313 28.73 -22.62 0.35
N GLN A 314 27.73 -21.73 0.33
CA GLN A 314 26.31 -22.10 0.51
C GLN A 314 25.64 -22.40 -0.83
N THR A 315 24.87 -23.47 -0.88
CA THR A 315 24.04 -23.86 -2.03
C THR A 315 22.57 -23.60 -1.72
N LEU A 316 21.95 -22.67 -2.43
CA LEU A 316 20.56 -22.27 -2.25
C LEU A 316 19.71 -22.93 -3.33
N LEU A 317 18.54 -23.49 -2.99
CA LEU A 317 17.55 -23.95 -3.97
C LEU A 317 16.39 -22.97 -4.05
N TYR A 318 16.03 -22.51 -5.25
CA TYR A 318 14.87 -21.68 -5.51
C TYR A 318 13.83 -22.45 -6.33
N VAL A 319 12.65 -22.72 -5.75
CA VAL A 319 11.59 -23.51 -6.39
C VAL A 319 10.44 -22.61 -6.82
N GLY A 320 10.19 -22.54 -8.12
CA GLY A 320 9.22 -21.66 -8.75
C GLY A 320 9.85 -20.34 -9.21
N GLY A 321 9.02 -19.32 -9.38
CA GLY A 321 9.44 -18.00 -9.81
C GLY A 321 9.46 -17.78 -11.32
N ARG A 322 9.84 -16.57 -11.71
CA ARG A 322 9.87 -16.12 -13.10
C ARG A 322 11.27 -16.40 -13.69
N PRO A 323 11.41 -16.95 -14.91
CA PRO A 323 12.71 -17.25 -15.51
C PRO A 323 13.69 -16.06 -15.52
N LYS A 324 13.20 -14.87 -15.88
CA LYS A 324 14.04 -13.64 -15.88
C LYS A 324 14.50 -13.21 -14.49
N LEU A 325 13.70 -13.47 -13.46
CA LEU A 325 14.07 -13.16 -12.08
C LEU A 325 15.12 -14.15 -11.58
N ILE A 326 14.98 -15.43 -11.91
CA ILE A 326 15.93 -16.48 -11.50
C ILE A 326 17.36 -16.13 -11.95
N GLU A 327 17.53 -15.60 -13.16
CA GLU A 327 18.84 -15.10 -13.63
C GLU A 327 19.41 -13.98 -12.75
N GLN A 328 18.57 -13.04 -12.31
CA GLN A 328 18.98 -11.97 -11.40
C GLN A 328 19.33 -12.50 -10.01
N LEU A 329 18.55 -13.47 -9.50
CA LEU A 329 18.84 -14.12 -8.22
C LEU A 329 20.18 -14.86 -8.30
N ARG A 330 20.44 -15.58 -9.41
CA ARG A 330 21.69 -16.31 -9.63
C ARG A 330 22.89 -15.37 -9.63
N LEU A 331 22.80 -14.24 -10.35
CA LEU A 331 23.85 -13.22 -10.37
C LEU A 331 24.09 -12.62 -8.97
N PHE A 332 23.04 -12.33 -8.22
CA PHE A 332 23.15 -11.82 -6.85
C PHE A 332 23.81 -12.85 -5.92
N THR A 333 23.35 -14.10 -5.94
CA THR A 333 23.90 -15.19 -5.11
C THR A 333 25.37 -15.45 -5.42
N ALA A 334 25.75 -15.46 -6.71
CA ALA A 334 27.14 -15.61 -7.13
C ALA A 334 28.03 -14.46 -6.66
N ARG A 335 27.53 -13.21 -6.72
CA ARG A 335 28.24 -12.03 -6.18
C ARG A 335 28.47 -12.13 -4.68
N CYS A 336 27.61 -12.83 -3.96
CA CYS A 336 27.72 -13.08 -2.52
C CYS A 336 28.54 -14.35 -2.19
N GLY A 337 29.10 -15.05 -3.18
CA GLY A 337 29.93 -16.25 -2.98
C GLY A 337 29.16 -17.58 -2.89
N GLY A 338 27.84 -17.57 -3.08
CA GLY A 338 27.00 -18.77 -3.04
C GLY A 338 26.67 -19.34 -4.41
N GLU A 339 26.07 -20.53 -4.42
CA GLU A 339 25.52 -21.18 -5.61
C GLU A 339 23.99 -21.21 -5.54
N LEU A 340 23.31 -20.89 -6.65
CA LEU A 340 21.86 -20.97 -6.75
C LEU A 340 21.45 -22.10 -7.70
N ILE A 341 20.74 -23.09 -7.19
CA ILE A 341 20.04 -24.12 -7.94
C ILE A 341 18.59 -23.67 -8.09
N ASP A 342 17.97 -23.88 -9.24
CA ASP A 342 16.56 -23.55 -9.49
C ASP A 342 15.75 -24.76 -9.96
N HIS A 343 14.45 -24.71 -9.70
CA HIS A 343 13.48 -25.65 -10.27
C HIS A 343 12.20 -24.89 -10.58
N ASP A 344 11.57 -25.17 -11.73
CA ASP A 344 10.40 -24.47 -12.27
C ASP A 344 9.09 -24.56 -11.44
N GLY A 345 9.08 -25.23 -10.29
CA GLY A 345 7.86 -25.44 -9.50
C GLY A 345 6.79 -26.33 -10.15
N GLY A 346 7.14 -27.20 -11.11
CA GLY A 346 6.26 -28.23 -11.67
C GLY A 346 5.57 -27.88 -12.99
N ILE A 347 6.18 -27.03 -13.83
CA ILE A 347 5.64 -26.64 -15.14
C ILE A 347 6.01 -27.67 -16.23
N GLU A 348 7.22 -28.25 -16.16
CA GLU A 348 7.75 -29.18 -17.17
C GLU A 348 7.68 -30.66 -16.75
N ASP A 349 6.83 -31.01 -15.78
CA ASP A 349 6.62 -32.39 -15.28
C ASP A 349 7.90 -33.11 -14.80
N LYS A 350 8.88 -32.33 -14.30
CA LYS A 350 10.14 -32.80 -13.69
C LYS A 350 10.07 -33.01 -12.17
N ALA A 351 8.87 -33.21 -11.62
CA ALA A 351 8.64 -33.32 -10.17
C ALA A 351 9.47 -34.40 -9.46
N GLY A 352 9.98 -35.41 -10.18
CA GLY A 352 10.88 -36.44 -9.66
C GLY A 352 12.30 -35.97 -9.35
N LEU A 353 12.74 -34.81 -9.86
CA LEU A 353 14.08 -34.27 -9.61
C LEU A 353 14.18 -33.47 -8.30
N LEU A 354 13.04 -32.99 -7.80
CA LEU A 354 12.96 -32.12 -6.62
C LEU A 354 13.68 -32.70 -5.39
N PRO A 355 13.53 -34.00 -5.03
CA PRO A 355 14.23 -34.55 -3.87
C PRO A 355 15.76 -34.56 -4.01
N GLY A 356 16.26 -34.80 -5.21
CA GLY A 356 17.71 -34.77 -5.50
C GLY A 356 18.29 -33.36 -5.38
N LEU A 357 17.55 -32.34 -5.82
CA LEU A 357 17.96 -30.95 -5.70
C LEU A 357 17.89 -30.45 -4.26
N ILE A 358 16.84 -30.82 -3.52
CA ILE A 358 16.70 -30.48 -2.09
C ILE A 358 17.85 -31.09 -1.27
N SER A 359 18.31 -32.28 -1.62
CA SER A 359 19.45 -32.91 -0.94
C SER A 359 20.76 -32.12 -1.12
N GLN A 360 20.94 -31.47 -2.26
CA GLN A 360 22.15 -30.70 -2.61
C GLN A 360 22.15 -29.30 -2.01
N ALA A 361 20.99 -28.77 -1.62
CA ALA A 361 20.87 -27.41 -1.09
C ALA A 361 21.02 -27.37 0.44
N ASP A 362 21.58 -26.27 0.93
CA ASP A 362 21.64 -25.92 2.35
C ASP A 362 20.34 -25.30 2.84
N ILE A 363 19.63 -24.56 1.98
CA ILE A 363 18.30 -23.99 2.24
C ILE A 363 17.47 -23.92 0.97
N VAL A 364 16.15 -24.11 1.12
CA VAL A 364 15.19 -24.04 0.01
C VAL A 364 14.27 -22.83 0.15
N TYR A 365 14.21 -22.00 -0.88
CA TYR A 365 13.30 -20.86 -0.99
C TYR A 365 12.21 -21.15 -2.02
N PHE A 366 10.99 -20.68 -1.77
CA PHE A 366 9.95 -20.69 -2.78
C PHE A 366 8.97 -19.52 -2.63
N PRO A 367 8.65 -18.78 -3.70
CA PRO A 367 7.68 -17.70 -3.66
C PRO A 367 6.25 -18.25 -3.64
N VAL A 368 5.45 -17.87 -2.63
CA VAL A 368 4.07 -18.37 -2.47
C VAL A 368 3.13 -17.92 -3.59
N ASP A 369 3.45 -16.83 -4.28
CA ASP A 369 2.69 -16.30 -5.42
C ASP A 369 3.12 -16.90 -6.77
N CYS A 370 4.20 -17.69 -6.81
CA CYS A 370 4.78 -18.19 -8.05
C CYS A 370 5.35 -19.61 -7.92
N ILE A 371 4.55 -20.52 -7.35
CA ILE A 371 4.83 -21.96 -7.26
C ILE A 371 3.51 -22.74 -7.39
N SER A 372 3.53 -23.93 -7.99
CA SER A 372 2.34 -24.79 -7.98
C SER A 372 2.05 -25.33 -6.58
N HIS A 373 0.78 -25.52 -6.24
CA HIS A 373 0.37 -26.08 -4.95
C HIS A 373 1.06 -27.43 -4.66
N ARG A 374 1.11 -28.29 -5.68
CA ARG A 374 1.75 -29.62 -5.61
C ARG A 374 3.25 -29.52 -5.33
N ALA A 375 3.97 -28.60 -5.99
CA ALA A 375 5.39 -28.41 -5.75
C ALA A 375 5.66 -27.84 -4.35
N ALA A 376 4.86 -26.88 -3.88
CA ALA A 376 4.99 -26.32 -2.54
C ALA A 376 4.80 -27.39 -1.44
N GLU A 377 3.78 -28.24 -1.57
CA GLU A 377 3.56 -29.37 -0.67
C GLU A 377 4.72 -30.37 -0.71
N GLN A 378 5.25 -30.65 -1.90
CA GLN A 378 6.38 -31.56 -2.07
C GLN A 378 7.66 -31.02 -1.45
N VAL A 379 7.98 -29.72 -1.64
CA VAL A 379 9.11 -29.05 -0.95
C VAL A 379 8.98 -29.21 0.55
N LYS A 380 7.83 -28.82 1.13
CA LYS A 380 7.58 -28.91 2.57
C LYS A 380 7.76 -30.35 3.08
N ARG A 381 7.22 -31.33 2.37
CA ARG A 381 7.30 -32.75 2.75
C ARG A 381 8.73 -33.28 2.71
N VAL A 382 9.44 -33.05 1.61
CA VAL A 382 10.80 -33.58 1.39
C VAL A 382 11.83 -32.88 2.27
N CYS A 383 11.74 -31.56 2.43
CA CYS A 383 12.63 -30.81 3.33
C CYS A 383 12.50 -31.30 4.78
N ARG A 384 11.27 -31.55 5.25
CA ARG A 384 11.03 -32.13 6.59
C ARG A 384 11.60 -33.55 6.73
N GLN A 385 11.48 -34.39 5.70
CA GLN A 385 12.05 -35.74 5.71
C GLN A 385 13.58 -35.75 5.75
N LEU A 386 14.21 -34.82 5.03
CA LEU A 386 15.67 -34.70 4.93
C LEU A 386 16.30 -33.80 6.01
N GLY A 387 15.48 -33.17 6.87
CA GLY A 387 15.95 -32.20 7.87
C GLY A 387 16.56 -30.93 7.26
N LYS A 388 16.19 -30.58 6.02
CA LYS A 388 16.67 -29.39 5.31
C LYS A 388 15.78 -28.18 5.63
N PRO A 389 16.36 -27.00 5.92
CA PRO A 389 15.56 -25.80 6.15
C PRO A 389 14.92 -25.31 4.85
N PHE A 390 13.71 -24.78 4.97
CA PHE A 390 13.02 -24.12 3.87
C PHE A 390 12.37 -22.82 4.34
N LEU A 391 12.23 -21.85 3.44
CA LEU A 391 11.60 -20.57 3.71
C LEU A 391 10.63 -20.18 2.58
N PRO A 392 9.31 -20.11 2.85
CA PRO A 392 8.37 -19.51 1.91
C PRO A 392 8.60 -17.99 1.82
N LEU A 393 8.71 -17.47 0.61
CA LEU A 393 8.82 -16.04 0.34
C LEU A 393 7.44 -15.46 0.02
N ARG A 394 7.15 -14.25 0.51
CA ARG A 394 5.88 -13.55 0.25
C ARG A 394 5.60 -13.30 -1.23
N SER A 395 6.65 -13.15 -2.04
CA SER A 395 6.55 -12.83 -3.46
C SER A 395 7.79 -13.24 -4.25
N ALA A 396 7.61 -13.54 -5.53
CA ALA A 396 8.68 -13.72 -6.50
C ALA A 396 9.30 -12.37 -6.88
N SER A 397 10.19 -11.86 -6.04
CA SER A 397 10.95 -10.62 -6.30
C SER A 397 12.36 -10.66 -5.70
N LEU A 398 13.26 -9.88 -6.29
CA LEU A 398 14.64 -9.76 -5.83
C LEU A 398 14.71 -9.23 -4.39
N ALA A 399 13.89 -8.23 -4.04
CA ALA A 399 13.85 -7.67 -2.69
C ALA A 399 13.42 -8.69 -1.62
N SER A 400 12.40 -9.52 -1.90
CA SER A 400 11.98 -10.58 -0.98
C SER A 400 13.06 -11.64 -0.79
N PHE A 401 13.84 -11.93 -1.85
CA PHE A 401 14.97 -12.86 -1.77
C PHE A 401 16.14 -12.27 -0.98
N ILE A 402 16.57 -11.04 -1.28
CA ILE A 402 17.66 -10.36 -0.56
C ILE A 402 17.36 -10.25 0.93
N ALA A 403 16.13 -9.85 1.29
CA ALA A 403 15.72 -9.76 2.68
C ALA A 403 15.76 -11.13 3.39
N ALA A 404 15.33 -12.19 2.70
CA ALA A 404 15.34 -13.55 3.23
C ALA A 404 16.75 -14.11 3.43
N VAL A 405 17.65 -13.84 2.47
CA VAL A 405 19.06 -14.23 2.55
C VAL A 405 19.79 -13.43 3.63
N GLY A 406 19.56 -12.11 3.71
CA GLY A 406 20.17 -11.24 4.72
C GLY A 406 19.69 -11.53 6.16
N SER A 407 18.47 -12.02 6.32
CA SER A 407 17.93 -12.43 7.63
C SER A 407 18.29 -13.87 8.01
N GLY A 408 18.71 -14.68 7.03
CA GLY A 408 18.89 -16.14 7.15
C GLY A 408 20.12 -16.61 7.90
N ASN A 409 21.01 -15.71 8.34
CA ASN A 409 22.14 -16.05 9.21
C ASN A 409 21.76 -16.12 10.70
N ALA A 410 20.49 -15.88 11.03
CA ALA A 410 19.88 -16.22 12.32
C ALA A 410 18.94 -17.42 12.11
N ALA A 411 19.21 -18.51 12.82
CA ALA A 411 18.58 -19.82 12.69
C ALA A 411 17.07 -19.81 12.31
N PRO A 412 16.62 -20.60 11.31
CA PRO A 412 15.22 -20.62 10.93
C PRO A 412 14.38 -21.31 12.01
N ALA A 413 13.30 -20.64 12.40
CA ALA A 413 12.27 -21.20 13.25
C ALA A 413 11.67 -22.44 12.59
N LEU A 414 11.73 -23.57 13.30
CA LEU A 414 10.81 -24.69 13.12
C LEU A 414 9.40 -24.18 13.46
N VAL A 415 8.74 -23.49 12.52
CA VAL A 415 7.36 -23.10 12.68
C VAL A 415 6.51 -24.35 12.42
N GLY A 416 6.10 -24.93 13.54
CA GLY A 416 5.05 -25.93 13.63
C GLY A 416 3.71 -25.40 13.13
N ASP A 417 2.87 -26.38 12.80
CA ASP A 417 1.54 -26.30 12.24
C ASP A 417 0.65 -25.17 12.78
N THR A 418 -0.07 -24.52 11.87
CA THR A 418 -1.50 -24.25 12.11
C THR A 418 -2.27 -24.18 10.79
N VAL A 419 -3.19 -25.15 10.67
CA VAL A 419 -4.38 -25.35 9.81
C VAL A 419 -4.61 -24.40 8.64
#